data_AF-A0A1Q3U5V9-F1
#
_entry.id   AF-A0A1Q3U5V9-F1
#
_cell.length_a   1.000
_cell.length_b   1.000
_cell.length_c   1.000
_cell.angle_alpha   90.00
_cell.angle_beta   90.00
_cell.angle_gamma   90.00
#
_symmetry.space_group_name_H-M   'P 1'
#
loop_
_entity.id
_entity.type
_entity.pdbx_description
1 polymer ?
#
loop_
_entity_poly.entity_id
_entity_poly.type
_entity_poly.pdbx_seq_one_letter_code
_entity_poly.pdbx_strand_id
1 'polypeptide(L)'
;MKTDNKLIGAGLLTAIAASLCCITPVLALIAGTSGLASTFSWLEPFRPYFIGLTILVLGFSWYQKLKPKKQIDCNCESEEKPKFIQSKMFLGIVTAFAIVMLAFPYYAHIFYPKTEKQVIVVDKSNVQTVEFTISGMTCASCEEHVNHEVNKLSGIIKSTASFENENAIVEFDNSKTNIAEIEKAINGTGYSVTDKKEK
;
A
#
# COMPACT_ATOMS: atom_id res chain seq x y z
N MET A 1 -27.98 -9.45 -35.53
CA MET A 1 -27.91 -8.38 -34.52
C MET A 1 -28.34 -8.92 -33.15
N LYS A 2 -27.40 -9.31 -32.27
CA LYS A 2 -27.72 -9.61 -30.85
C LYS A 2 -26.51 -9.55 -29.90
N THR A 3 -25.33 -9.13 -30.36
CA THR A 3 -24.06 -9.24 -29.61
C THR A 3 -23.59 -7.92 -28.97
N ASP A 4 -24.23 -6.79 -29.29
CA ASP A 4 -23.75 -5.47 -28.89
C ASP A 4 -24.07 -5.13 -27.42
N ASN A 5 -25.17 -5.65 -26.86
CA ASN A 5 -25.59 -5.35 -25.48
C ASN A 5 -24.75 -6.07 -24.40
N LYS A 6 -24.07 -7.17 -24.75
CA LYS A 6 -23.20 -7.90 -23.81
C LYS A 6 -21.81 -7.25 -23.65
N LEU A 7 -21.32 -6.57 -24.69
CA LEU A 7 -20.02 -5.90 -24.68
C LEU A 7 -20.04 -4.56 -23.92
N ILE A 8 -21.16 -3.84 -23.98
CA ILE A 8 -21.33 -2.56 -23.25
C ILE A 8 -21.45 -2.80 -21.73
N GLY A 9 -22.15 -3.86 -21.31
CA GLY A 9 -22.30 -4.22 -19.89
C GLY A 9 -20.98 -4.62 -19.22
N ALA A 10 -20.11 -5.35 -19.95
CA ALA A 10 -18.78 -5.70 -19.46
C ALA A 10 -17.88 -4.47 -19.29
N GLY A 11 -17.93 -3.53 -20.25
CA GLY A 11 -17.17 -2.28 -20.21
C GLY A 11 -17.51 -1.38 -19.00
N LEU A 12 -18.81 -1.25 -18.70
CA LEU A 12 -19.28 -0.44 -17.58
C LEU A 12 -18.86 -1.03 -16.23
N LEU A 13 -18.95 -2.36 -16.07
CA LEU A 13 -18.51 -3.04 -14.85
C LEU A 13 -16.98 -2.96 -14.66
N THR A 14 -16.20 -3.08 -15.74
CA THR A 14 -14.74 -2.88 -15.65
C THR A 14 -14.34 -1.45 -15.31
N ALA A 15 -15.07 -0.45 -15.81
CA ALA A 15 -14.81 0.96 -15.50
C ALA A 15 -15.14 1.28 -14.04
N ILE A 16 -16.26 0.74 -13.52
CA ILE A 16 -16.65 0.89 -12.12
C ILE A 16 -15.66 0.14 -11.19
N ALA A 17 -15.25 -1.07 -11.55
CA ALA A 17 -14.25 -1.83 -10.79
C ALA A 17 -12.87 -1.15 -10.76
N ALA A 18 -12.43 -0.57 -11.89
CA ALA A 18 -11.20 0.21 -11.95
C ALA A 18 -11.29 1.52 -11.15
N SER A 19 -12.44 2.19 -11.19
CA SER A 19 -12.70 3.40 -10.40
C SER A 19 -12.68 3.11 -8.89
N LEU A 20 -13.29 2.01 -8.46
CA LEU A 20 -13.28 1.56 -7.06
C LEU A 20 -11.85 1.28 -6.56
N CYS A 21 -10.97 0.71 -7.39
CA CYS A 21 -9.57 0.50 -7.03
C CYS A 21 -8.75 1.79 -6.85
N CYS A 22 -9.20 2.93 -7.39
CA CYS A 22 -8.52 4.23 -7.24
C CYS A 22 -9.19 5.13 -6.19
N ILE A 23 -10.51 4.99 -6.00
CA ILE A 23 -11.27 5.75 -5.01
C ILE A 23 -11.06 5.19 -3.60
N THR A 24 -10.98 3.87 -3.44
CA THR A 24 -10.81 3.25 -2.12
C THR A 24 -9.50 3.64 -1.44
N PRO A 25 -8.33 3.70 -2.11
CA PRO A 25 -7.09 4.18 -1.50
C PRO A 25 -7.12 5.67 -1.14
N VAL A 26 -7.76 6.51 -1.96
CA VAL A 26 -7.90 7.95 -1.70
C VAL A 26 -8.84 8.19 -0.52
N LEU A 27 -9.96 7.45 -0.44
CA LEU A 27 -10.86 7.50 0.69
C LEU A 27 -10.23 6.93 1.97
N ALA A 28 -9.41 5.89 1.89
CA ALA A 28 -8.67 5.35 3.02
C ALA A 28 -7.59 6.32 3.53
N LEU A 29 -6.92 7.04 2.62
CA LEU A 29 -6.01 8.14 2.95
C LEU A 29 -6.73 9.29 3.67
N ILE A 30 -7.91 9.68 3.17
CA ILE A 30 -8.75 10.72 3.82
C ILE A 30 -9.29 10.23 5.17
N ALA A 31 -9.60 8.94 5.29
CA ALA A 31 -10.06 8.31 6.52
C ALA A 31 -8.91 7.99 7.51
N GLY A 32 -7.66 8.27 7.16
CA GLY A 32 -6.50 8.04 8.02
C GLY A 32 -6.17 6.56 8.27
N THR A 33 -6.71 5.63 7.46
CA THR A 33 -6.48 4.19 7.59
C THR A 33 -5.25 3.78 6.76
N SER A 34 -4.06 3.94 7.33
CA SER A 34 -2.77 3.58 6.73
C SER A 34 -2.53 2.06 6.54
N GLY A 35 -3.52 1.22 6.85
CA GLY A 35 -3.41 -0.25 6.85
C GLY A 35 -3.52 -0.96 5.51
N LEU A 36 -3.69 -0.25 4.37
CA LEU A 36 -3.82 -0.89 3.05
C LEU A 36 -2.49 -1.18 2.35
N ALA A 37 -1.35 -0.72 2.88
CA ALA A 37 -0.04 -1.00 2.30
C ALA A 37 0.30 -2.50 2.34
N SER A 38 -0.15 -3.22 3.38
CA SER A 38 0.15 -4.65 3.60
C SER A 38 -0.61 -5.60 2.67
N THR A 39 -1.80 -5.23 2.18
CA THR A 39 -2.58 -6.07 1.24
C THR A 39 -1.94 -6.12 -0.16
N PHE A 40 -1.05 -5.19 -0.50
CA PHE A 40 -0.43 -5.08 -1.83
C PHE A 40 1.05 -5.47 -1.89
N SER A 41 1.67 -5.93 -0.79
CA SER A 41 3.08 -6.33 -0.81
C SER A 41 3.38 -7.47 -1.80
N TRP A 42 2.42 -8.38 -2.02
CA TRP A 42 2.58 -9.43 -3.03
C TRP A 42 2.60 -8.90 -4.48
N LEU A 43 2.10 -7.69 -4.73
CA LEU A 43 2.07 -7.05 -6.06
C LEU A 43 3.34 -6.23 -6.37
N GLU A 44 4.19 -5.97 -5.37
CA GLU A 44 5.47 -5.28 -5.54
C GLU A 44 6.35 -5.85 -6.65
N PRO A 45 6.57 -7.18 -6.77
CA PRO A 45 7.36 -7.76 -7.86
C PRO A 45 6.69 -7.61 -9.24
N PHE A 46 5.37 -7.44 -9.30
CA PHE A 46 4.62 -7.29 -10.55
C PHE A 46 4.48 -5.83 -11.03
N ARG A 47 4.80 -4.84 -10.18
CA ARG A 47 4.78 -3.41 -10.56
C ARG A 47 5.42 -3.09 -11.92
N PRO A 48 6.66 -3.54 -12.25
CA PRO A 48 7.27 -3.20 -13.53
C PRO A 48 6.47 -3.74 -14.74
N TYR A 49 5.80 -4.88 -14.58
CA TYR A 49 4.95 -5.44 -15.63
C TYR A 49 3.69 -4.59 -15.88
N PHE A 50 3.06 -4.07 -14.83
CA PHE A 50 1.92 -3.15 -14.97
C PHE A 50 2.33 -1.81 -15.62
N ILE A 51 3.52 -1.30 -15.30
CA ILE A 51 4.07 -0.10 -15.95
C ILE A 51 4.33 -0.39 -17.44
N GLY A 52 4.92 -1.54 -17.76
CA GLY A 52 5.12 -1.97 -19.14
C GLY A 52 3.81 -2.09 -19.92
N LEU A 53 2.78 -2.70 -19.33
CA LEU A 53 1.45 -2.84 -19.94
C LEU A 53 0.80 -1.48 -20.24
N THR A 54 0.88 -0.54 -19.31
CA THR A 54 0.30 0.80 -19.49
C THR A 54 1.02 1.60 -20.59
N ILE A 55 2.36 1.55 -20.64
CA ILE A 55 3.15 2.15 -21.71
C ILE A 55 2.79 1.52 -23.06
N LEU A 56 2.66 0.19 -23.12
CA LEU A 56 2.31 -0.53 -24.34
C LEU A 56 0.92 -0.13 -24.84
N VAL A 57 -0.09 -0.09 -23.97
CA VAL A 57 -1.46 0.28 -24.34
C VAL A 57 -1.56 1.75 -24.78
N LEU A 58 -0.91 2.67 -24.06
CA LEU A 58 -0.86 4.09 -24.45
C LEU A 58 -0.11 4.30 -25.76
N GLY A 59 1.02 3.61 -25.94
CA GLY A 59 1.78 3.61 -27.19
C GLY A 59 0.98 3.05 -28.35
N PHE A 60 0.23 1.96 -28.15
CA PHE A 60 -0.66 1.37 -29.15
C PHE A 60 -1.83 2.29 -29.51
N SER A 61 -2.38 3.00 -28.53
CA SER A 61 -3.41 4.02 -28.74
C SER A 61 -2.88 5.22 -29.54
N TRP A 62 -1.68 5.70 -29.23
CA TRP A 62 -0.97 6.71 -30.03
C TRP A 62 -0.71 6.23 -31.45
N TYR A 63 -0.26 4.98 -31.61
CA TYR A 63 -0.01 4.38 -32.91
C TYR A 63 -1.28 4.30 -33.75
N GLN A 64 -2.41 3.87 -33.16
CA GLN A 64 -3.71 3.89 -33.86
C GLN A 64 -4.17 5.30 -34.20
N LYS A 65 -3.86 6.30 -33.37
CA LYS A 65 -4.25 7.70 -33.61
C LYS A 65 -3.37 8.40 -34.65
N LEU A 66 -2.08 8.08 -34.71
CA LEU A 66 -1.12 8.67 -35.65
C LEU A 66 -1.06 7.95 -36.99
N LYS A 67 -1.58 6.73 -37.08
CA LYS A 67 -1.73 6.05 -38.36
C LYS A 67 -2.69 6.89 -39.22
N PRO A 68 -2.24 7.41 -40.38
CA PRO A 68 -3.10 8.21 -41.23
C PRO A 68 -4.26 7.34 -41.70
N LYS A 69 -5.51 7.79 -41.47
CA LYS A 69 -6.68 7.18 -42.11
C LYS A 69 -6.48 7.33 -43.61
N LYS A 70 -6.29 6.22 -44.31
CA LYS A 70 -6.26 6.20 -45.77
C LYS A 70 -7.65 6.65 -46.23
N GLN A 71 -7.69 7.83 -46.85
CA GLN A 71 -8.89 8.42 -47.43
C GLN A 71 -9.39 7.48 -48.54
N ILE A 72 -10.54 6.84 -48.32
CA ILE A 72 -11.31 6.31 -49.43
C ILE A 72 -12.20 7.46 -49.85
N ASP A 73 -11.85 8.03 -51.00
CA ASP A 73 -12.68 8.95 -51.76
C ASP A 73 -14.07 8.33 -51.96
N CYS A 74 -15.11 9.05 -51.53
CA CYS A 74 -16.44 9.17 -52.14
C CYS A 74 -17.51 9.48 -51.08
N ASN A 75 -17.70 10.78 -50.85
CA ASN A 75 -18.97 11.48 -50.78
C ASN A 75 -20.16 10.81 -50.06
N CYS A 76 -20.26 10.95 -48.73
CA CYS A 76 -21.52 11.10 -48.00
C CYS A 76 -21.27 11.95 -46.74
N GLU A 77 -21.91 13.12 -46.67
CA GLU A 77 -21.92 14.00 -45.51
C GLU A 77 -22.46 13.31 -44.27
N SER A 78 -21.73 13.46 -43.17
CA SER A 78 -22.24 13.71 -41.82
C SER A 78 -21.06 14.24 -41.02
N GLU A 79 -20.97 15.55 -40.87
CA GLU A 79 -20.02 16.17 -39.96
C GLU A 79 -20.37 15.83 -38.50
N GLU A 80 -19.98 14.64 -38.04
CA GLU A 80 -19.83 14.43 -36.61
C GLU A 80 -18.54 15.10 -36.15
N LYS A 81 -18.66 16.35 -35.68
CA LYS A 81 -17.58 17.06 -34.99
C LYS A 81 -16.92 16.09 -33.99
N PRO A 82 -15.59 15.83 -34.08
CA PRO A 82 -14.98 14.83 -33.24
C PRO A 82 -15.18 15.23 -31.77
N LYS A 83 -15.90 14.37 -31.02
CA LYS A 83 -16.17 14.58 -29.59
C LYS A 83 -14.85 14.89 -28.87
N PHE A 84 -14.86 15.83 -27.92
CA PHE A 84 -13.68 16.31 -27.17
C PHE A 84 -12.76 15.18 -26.63
N ILE A 85 -13.32 14.00 -26.35
CA ILE A 85 -12.62 12.77 -25.90
C ILE A 85 -11.77 12.11 -27.01
N GLN A 86 -12.05 12.38 -28.28
CA GLN A 86 -11.27 11.93 -29.44
C GLN A 86 -10.23 12.98 -29.90
N SER A 87 -10.03 14.06 -29.17
CA SER A 87 -8.99 15.06 -29.51
C SER A 87 -7.59 14.58 -29.10
N LYS A 88 -6.57 14.97 -29.88
CA LYS A 88 -5.15 14.75 -29.54
C LYS A 88 -4.78 15.39 -28.20
N MET A 89 -5.49 16.44 -27.81
CA MET A 89 -5.30 17.16 -26.55
C MET A 89 -5.72 16.33 -25.33
N PHE A 90 -6.86 15.62 -25.41
CA PHE A 90 -7.31 14.73 -24.34
C PHE A 90 -6.32 13.58 -24.13
N LEU A 91 -5.83 12.98 -25.21
CA LEU A 91 -4.87 11.90 -25.15
C LEU A 91 -3.52 12.37 -24.58
N GLY A 92 -3.09 13.60 -24.89
CA GLY A 92 -1.94 14.24 -24.27
C GLY A 92 -2.10 14.46 -22.76
N ILE A 93 -3.25 14.98 -22.31
CA ILE A 93 -3.53 15.21 -20.88
C ILE A 93 -3.52 13.90 -20.09
N VAL A 94 -4.16 12.84 -20.61
CA VAL A 94 -4.16 11.52 -19.96
C VAL A 94 -2.76 10.94 -19.87
N THR A 95 -1.95 11.11 -20.92
CA THR A 95 -0.55 10.64 -20.93
C THR A 95 0.29 11.41 -19.92
N ALA A 96 0.15 12.73 -19.84
CA ALA A 96 0.87 13.57 -18.88
C ALA A 96 0.49 13.23 -17.43
N PHE A 97 -0.80 13.06 -17.15
CA PHE A 97 -1.28 12.66 -15.82
C PHE A 97 -0.73 11.28 -15.41
N ALA A 98 -0.73 10.31 -16.32
CA ALA A 98 -0.15 8.99 -16.07
C ALA A 98 1.35 9.07 -15.76
N ILE A 99 2.11 9.88 -16.48
CA ILE A 99 3.56 10.09 -16.22
C ILE A 99 3.79 10.70 -14.85
N VAL A 100 3.03 11.74 -14.48
CA VAL A 100 3.15 12.40 -13.16
C VAL A 100 2.83 11.40 -12.04
N MET A 101 1.78 10.62 -12.19
CA MET A 101 1.36 9.64 -11.18
C MET A 101 2.35 8.46 -11.07
N LEU A 102 3.02 8.08 -12.16
CA LEU A 102 4.12 7.10 -12.16
C LEU A 102 5.44 7.65 -11.59
N ALA A 103 5.68 8.96 -11.73
CA ALA A 103 6.85 9.62 -11.14
C ALA A 103 6.70 9.82 -9.63
N PHE A 104 5.47 9.98 -9.12
CA PHE A 104 5.18 10.15 -7.69
C PHE A 104 5.82 9.07 -6.77
N PRO A 105 5.70 7.75 -7.03
CA PRO A 105 6.37 6.75 -6.20
C PRO A 105 7.90 6.81 -6.30
N TYR A 106 8.46 7.29 -7.41
CA TYR A 106 9.89 7.51 -7.54
C TYR A 106 10.35 8.76 -6.78
N TYR A 107 9.48 9.76 -6.68
CA TYR A 107 9.70 10.98 -5.90
C TYR A 107 9.45 10.80 -4.40
N ALA A 108 8.74 9.73 -3.99
CA ALA A 108 8.50 9.42 -2.60
C ALA A 108 9.82 9.24 -1.81
N HIS A 109 10.89 8.72 -2.42
CA HIS A 109 12.19 8.62 -1.78
C HIS A 109 12.80 9.99 -1.39
N ILE A 110 12.37 11.09 -2.03
CA ILE A 110 12.80 12.45 -1.66
C ILE A 110 12.03 12.96 -0.42
N PHE A 111 10.79 12.53 -0.23
CA PHE A 111 9.92 13.02 0.84
C PHE A 111 9.81 12.09 2.06
N TYR A 112 10.22 10.82 1.95
CA TYR A 112 10.39 9.93 3.08
C TYR A 112 11.84 10.01 3.57
N PRO A 113 12.17 10.85 4.57
CA PRO A 113 13.44 10.72 5.24
C PRO A 113 13.51 9.30 5.78
N LYS A 114 14.60 8.60 5.46
CA LYS A 114 14.96 7.34 6.09
C LYS A 114 14.89 7.58 7.59
N THR A 115 13.91 7.00 8.27
CA THR A 115 13.91 6.95 9.73
C THR A 115 15.00 5.97 10.12
N GLU A 116 16.26 6.40 10.02
CA GLU A 116 17.34 5.81 10.80
C GLU A 116 16.95 6.08 12.24
N LYS A 117 16.42 5.04 12.90
CA LYS A 117 16.18 5.02 14.33
C LYS A 117 17.45 5.55 14.99
N GLN A 118 17.38 6.77 15.52
CA GLN A 118 18.48 7.33 16.28
C GLN A 118 18.69 6.39 17.46
N VAL A 119 19.84 5.73 17.47
CA VAL A 119 20.33 4.97 18.61
C VAL A 119 20.63 6.01 19.67
N ILE A 120 19.62 6.35 20.47
CA ILE A 120 19.82 7.06 21.73
C ILE A 120 20.79 6.18 22.51
N VAL A 121 21.86 6.80 22.99
CA VAL A 121 22.88 6.18 23.84
C VAL A 121 22.18 5.57 25.05
N VAL A 122 21.81 4.29 24.96
CA VAL A 122 21.46 3.49 26.12
C VAL A 122 22.77 2.93 26.62
N ASP A 123 23.11 3.28 27.85
CA ASP A 123 24.21 2.64 28.56
C ASP A 123 23.91 1.14 28.57
N LYS A 124 24.72 0.37 27.83
CA LYS A 124 24.51 -1.06 27.52
C LYS A 124 24.39 -1.93 28.78
N SER A 125 24.71 -1.38 29.95
CA SER A 125 24.63 -2.01 31.26
C SER A 125 23.20 -2.23 31.79
N ASN A 126 22.18 -1.48 31.31
CA ASN A 126 20.80 -1.58 31.81
C ASN A 126 19.78 -2.10 30.78
N VAL A 127 20.23 -2.56 29.61
CA VAL A 127 19.35 -3.15 28.60
C VAL A 127 19.06 -4.61 28.94
N GLN A 128 17.79 -4.98 28.98
CA GLN A 128 17.35 -6.36 29.13
C GLN A 128 16.51 -6.79 27.94
N THR A 129 16.64 -8.06 27.57
CA THR A 129 15.81 -8.69 26.54
C THR A 129 14.97 -9.78 27.18
N VAL A 130 13.67 -9.70 27.00
CA VAL A 130 12.73 -10.67 27.55
C VAL A 130 11.83 -11.18 26.44
N GLU A 131 11.63 -12.49 26.43
CA GLU A 131 10.69 -13.18 25.55
C GLU A 131 9.42 -13.48 26.33
N PHE A 132 8.29 -12.96 25.84
CA PHE A 132 6.96 -13.17 26.40
C PHE A 132 6.21 -14.14 25.49
N THR A 133 5.76 -15.27 26.03
CA THR A 133 4.85 -16.16 25.31
C THR A 133 3.43 -15.62 25.46
N ILE A 134 2.74 -15.43 24.34
CA ILE A 134 1.44 -14.75 24.28
C ILE A 134 0.42 -15.67 23.63
N SER A 135 -0.65 -15.97 24.35
CA SER A 135 -1.79 -16.72 23.84
C SER A 135 -2.85 -15.79 23.23
N GLY A 136 -3.42 -16.22 22.10
CA GLY A 136 -4.54 -15.56 21.43
C GLY A 136 -4.18 -14.76 20.17
N MET A 137 -2.89 -14.63 19.84
CA MET A 137 -2.47 -14.06 18.55
C MET A 137 -2.73 -15.07 17.42
N THR A 138 -3.46 -14.67 16.38
CA THR A 138 -3.89 -15.59 15.29
C THR A 138 -3.59 -15.09 13.88
N CYS A 139 -3.04 -13.89 13.74
CA CYS A 139 -2.66 -13.33 12.43
C CYS A 139 -1.61 -12.23 12.54
N ALA A 140 -1.04 -11.83 11.40
CA ALA A 140 -0.05 -10.75 11.30
C ALA A 140 -0.54 -9.40 11.86
N SER A 141 -1.85 -9.13 11.80
CA SER A 141 -2.42 -7.92 12.39
C SER A 141 -2.45 -7.96 13.92
N CYS A 142 -2.55 -9.16 14.52
CA CYS A 142 -2.55 -9.32 15.98
C CYS A 142 -1.17 -9.04 16.56
N GLU A 143 -0.11 -9.56 15.94
CA GLU A 143 1.27 -9.29 16.37
C GLU A 143 1.61 -7.80 16.25
N GLU A 144 1.18 -7.12 15.18
CA GLU A 144 1.45 -5.68 15.01
C GLU A 144 0.69 -4.84 16.05
N HIS A 145 -0.52 -5.24 16.43
CA HIS A 145 -1.26 -4.59 17.52
C HIS A 145 -0.46 -4.66 18.83
N VAL A 146 0.00 -5.86 19.23
CA VAL A 146 0.82 -6.05 20.43
C VAL A 146 2.09 -5.20 20.35
N ASN A 147 2.78 -5.25 19.20
CA ASN A 147 4.01 -4.51 19.00
C ASN A 147 3.80 -2.99 19.14
N HIS A 148 2.71 -2.46 18.58
CA HIS A 148 2.35 -1.06 18.70
C HIS A 148 2.09 -0.63 20.15
N GLU A 149 1.32 -1.42 20.92
CA GLU A 149 1.00 -1.09 22.30
C GLU A 149 2.22 -1.16 23.22
N VAL A 150 3.11 -2.14 23.02
CA VAL A 150 4.37 -2.22 23.77
C VAL A 150 5.27 -1.02 23.45
N ASN A 151 5.42 -0.64 22.18
CA ASN A 151 6.26 0.50 21.78
C ASN A 151 5.79 1.86 22.32
N LYS A 152 4.57 1.97 22.87
CA LYS A 152 4.13 3.20 23.57
C LYS A 152 4.78 3.37 24.94
N LEU A 153 5.28 2.29 25.54
CA LEU A 153 5.93 2.34 26.85
C LEU A 153 7.28 3.07 26.75
N SER A 154 7.55 3.92 27.74
CA SER A 154 8.82 4.63 27.82
C SER A 154 9.95 3.67 28.18
N GLY A 155 11.01 3.63 27.36
CA GLY A 155 12.17 2.77 27.61
C GLY A 155 12.22 1.51 26.75
N ILE A 156 11.25 1.28 25.86
CA ILE A 156 11.35 0.25 24.82
C ILE A 156 12.35 0.68 23.76
N ILE A 157 13.34 -0.17 23.52
CA ILE A 157 14.39 0.01 22.51
C ILE A 157 13.98 -0.70 21.24
N LYS A 158 13.48 -1.93 21.38
CA LYS A 158 13.01 -2.76 20.28
C LYS A 158 11.91 -3.70 20.77
N SER A 159 10.88 -3.88 19.98
CA SER A 159 9.84 -4.88 20.20
C SER A 159 9.55 -5.61 18.90
N THR A 160 9.36 -6.92 18.97
CA THR A 160 9.04 -7.77 17.83
C THR A 160 8.14 -8.90 18.31
N ALA A 161 6.86 -8.87 17.92
CA ALA A 161 5.90 -9.93 18.17
C ALA A 161 5.81 -10.87 16.95
N SER A 162 5.49 -12.13 17.20
CA SER A 162 5.31 -13.16 16.18
C SER A 162 4.11 -14.03 16.52
N PHE A 163 3.05 -13.99 15.69
CA PHE A 163 1.92 -14.91 15.84
C PHE A 163 2.30 -16.34 15.45
N GLU A 164 3.27 -16.51 14.54
CA GLU A 164 3.77 -17.84 14.13
C GLU A 164 4.52 -18.55 15.27
N ASN A 165 5.27 -17.79 16.08
CA ASN A 165 6.02 -18.32 17.22
C ASN A 165 5.29 -18.12 18.57
N GLU A 166 4.06 -17.60 18.54
CA GLU A 166 3.24 -17.30 19.72
C GLU A 166 3.99 -16.51 20.81
N ASN A 167 4.90 -15.60 20.41
CA ASN A 167 5.77 -14.89 21.34
C ASN A 167 6.01 -13.42 20.95
N ALA A 168 6.53 -12.65 21.89
CA ALA A 168 7.05 -11.31 21.66
C ALA A 168 8.40 -11.12 22.35
N ILE A 169 9.39 -10.67 21.59
CA ILE A 169 10.73 -10.37 22.07
C ILE A 169 10.82 -8.86 22.25
N VAL A 170 11.05 -8.43 23.48
CA VAL A 170 11.11 -7.02 23.86
C VAL A 170 12.46 -6.71 24.49
N GLU A 171 13.14 -5.73 23.91
CA GLU A 171 14.38 -5.13 24.40
C GLU A 171 14.04 -3.77 25.02
N PHE A 172 14.35 -3.61 26.30
CA PHE A 172 13.99 -2.42 27.06
C PHE A 172 15.07 -2.02 28.06
N ASP A 173 15.02 -0.75 28.45
CA ASP A 173 15.85 -0.17 29.51
C ASP A 173 15.18 -0.41 30.87
N ASN A 174 15.80 -1.24 31.71
CA ASN A 174 15.29 -1.62 33.03
C ASN A 174 15.24 -0.44 34.02
N SER A 175 15.86 0.70 33.70
CA SER A 175 15.74 1.92 34.50
C SER A 175 14.45 2.71 34.23
N LYS A 176 13.77 2.45 33.11
CA LYS A 176 12.60 3.22 32.65
C LYS A 176 11.32 2.41 32.61
N THR A 177 11.41 1.11 32.38
CA THR A 177 10.27 0.19 32.42
C THR A 177 10.70 -1.16 32.97
N ASN A 178 9.73 -2.00 33.30
CA ASN A 178 9.96 -3.32 33.85
C ASN A 178 9.06 -4.37 33.17
N ILE A 179 9.39 -5.64 33.41
CA ILE A 179 8.68 -6.79 32.82
C ILE A 179 7.18 -6.76 33.14
N ALA A 180 6.79 -6.34 34.34
CA ALA A 180 5.38 -6.31 34.75
C ALA A 180 4.58 -5.21 34.04
N GLU A 181 5.18 -4.07 33.73
CA GLU A 181 4.55 -3.02 32.92
C GLU A 181 4.35 -3.47 31.47
N ILE A 182 5.35 -4.14 30.89
CA ILE A 182 5.26 -4.70 29.54
C ILE A 182 4.17 -5.77 29.50
N GLU A 183 4.16 -6.69 30.47
CA GLU A 183 3.13 -7.72 30.61
C GLU A 183 1.73 -7.11 30.73
N LYS A 184 1.57 -6.03 31.51
CA LYS A 184 0.32 -5.30 31.64
C LYS A 184 -0.12 -4.64 30.33
N ALA A 185 0.81 -4.06 29.57
CA ALA A 185 0.51 -3.47 28.28
C ALA A 185 0.04 -4.54 27.28
N ILE A 186 0.71 -5.68 27.23
CA ILE A 186 0.30 -6.82 26.41
C ILE A 186 -1.09 -7.31 26.83
N ASN A 187 -1.32 -7.53 28.13
CA ASN A 187 -2.62 -7.98 28.62
C ASN A 187 -3.74 -6.95 28.35
N GLY A 188 -3.41 -5.66 28.31
CA GLY A 188 -4.33 -4.58 27.96
C GLY A 188 -4.84 -4.61 26.51
N THR A 189 -4.15 -5.33 25.61
CA THR A 189 -4.58 -5.53 24.22
C THR A 189 -5.65 -6.61 24.05
N GLY A 190 -5.94 -7.37 25.10
CA GLY A 190 -6.89 -8.49 25.09
C GLY A 190 -6.25 -9.87 24.85
N TYR A 191 -4.91 -9.93 24.70
CA TYR A 191 -4.15 -11.19 24.71
C TYR A 191 -3.65 -11.52 26.12
N SER A 192 -3.12 -12.73 26.32
CA SER A 192 -2.64 -13.17 27.64
C SER A 192 -1.21 -13.68 27.56
N VAL A 193 -0.33 -13.10 28.39
CA VAL A 193 1.02 -13.62 28.59
C VAL A 193 0.95 -14.90 29.44
N THR A 194 1.48 -16.01 28.92
CA THR A 194 1.49 -17.30 29.63
C THR A 194 2.84 -17.62 30.27
N ASP A 195 3.93 -17.21 29.61
CA ASP A 195 5.30 -17.44 30.07
C ASP A 195 6.19 -16.24 29.77
N LYS A 196 7.26 -16.12 30.54
CA LYS A 196 8.29 -15.10 30.36
C LYS A 196 9.68 -15.70 30.57
N LYS A 197 10.57 -15.42 29.63
CA LYS A 197 11.95 -15.91 29.64
C LYS A 197 12.91 -14.75 29.43
N GLU A 198 13.74 -14.48 30.43
CA GLU A 198 14.83 -13.52 30.33
C GLU A 198 15.97 -14.12 29.51
N LYS A 199 16.53 -13.34 28.57
CA LYS A 199 17.65 -13.74 27.69
C LYS A 199 18.97 -13.10 28.13
#